data_AF-A0A6I6MJN1-F1
#
_entry.id   AF-A0A6I6MJN1-F1
#
_cell.length_a   1.000
_cell.length_b   1.000
_cell.length_c   1.000
_cell.angle_alpha   90.00
_cell.angle_beta   90.00
_cell.angle_gamma   90.00
#
_symmetry.space_group_name_H-M   'P 1'
#
loop_
_entity.id
_entity.type
_entity.pdbx_description
1 polymer ?
#
loop_
_entity_poly.entity_id
_entity_poly.type
_entity_poly.pdbx_seq_one_letter_code
_entity_poly.pdbx_strand_id
1 'polypeptide(L)'
;MATRVLSARAEAVNAAPRYGHDRSWYDWPYCIERQPDGTWLALNRDYRALGERAGWCVYETHPARTPLPGLTRRVVRQISIEPIGAAIPDRIYLYSDATSPRRSPEHRAAYKKKLALLLDAGLPLSERRPCARAVTPEQIREAARKRPRSRRAWPMWKEVAE
;
A
#
# COMPACT_ATOMS: atom_id res chain seq x y z
N MET A 1 27.14 -14.73 -52.86
CA MET A 1 26.15 -15.30 -51.93
C MET A 1 26.51 -14.90 -50.50
N ALA A 2 25.98 -13.79 -49.97
CA ALA A 2 26.24 -13.38 -48.58
C ALA A 2 25.19 -12.35 -48.10
N THR A 3 23.95 -12.78 -47.85
CA THR A 3 22.92 -11.87 -47.28
C THR A 3 21.93 -12.65 -46.42
N ARG A 4 22.35 -13.18 -45.27
CA ARG A 4 21.40 -13.82 -44.33
C ARG A 4 21.90 -13.95 -42.88
N VAL A 5 22.49 -12.90 -42.30
CA VAL A 5 22.87 -12.92 -40.87
C VAL A 5 22.25 -11.77 -40.05
N LEU A 6 21.58 -10.80 -40.67
CA LEU A 6 21.01 -9.66 -39.94
C LEU A 6 19.55 -9.83 -39.48
N SER A 7 18.87 -10.93 -39.84
CA SER A 7 17.43 -11.08 -39.54
C SER A 7 17.13 -11.61 -38.14
N ALA A 8 18.05 -12.30 -37.47
CA ALA A 8 17.80 -12.92 -36.17
C ALA A 8 17.89 -11.93 -34.97
N ARG A 9 18.57 -10.79 -35.15
CA ARG A 9 18.72 -9.78 -34.08
C ARG A 9 17.49 -8.88 -33.91
N ALA A 10 16.66 -8.74 -34.95
CA ALA A 10 15.47 -7.88 -34.89
C ALA A 10 14.29 -8.55 -34.16
N GLU A 11 14.19 -9.88 -34.17
CA GLU A 11 13.10 -10.60 -33.49
C GLU A 11 13.29 -10.70 -31.97
N ALA A 12 14.53 -10.75 -31.48
CA ALA A 12 14.82 -10.83 -30.05
C ALA A 12 14.46 -9.54 -29.27
N VAL A 13 14.42 -8.38 -29.95
CA VAL A 13 14.10 -7.09 -29.31
C VAL A 13 12.60 -6.92 -29.09
N ASN A 14 11.76 -7.60 -29.88
CA ASN A 14 10.30 -7.57 -29.73
C ASN A 14 9.74 -8.63 -28.75
N ALA A 15 10.60 -9.51 -28.22
CA ALA A 15 10.25 -10.47 -27.17
C ALA A 15 10.39 -9.91 -25.74
N ALA A 16 10.76 -8.62 -25.59
CA ALA A 16 10.70 -7.98 -24.29
C ALA A 16 9.23 -8.00 -23.81
N PRO A 17 8.94 -8.50 -22.59
CA PRO A 17 7.58 -8.51 -22.07
C PRO A 17 7.07 -7.07 -22.12
N ARG A 18 6.04 -6.83 -22.94
CA ARG A 18 5.29 -5.59 -22.87
C ARG A 18 4.89 -5.46 -21.41
N TYR A 19 5.32 -4.39 -20.74
CA TYR A 19 4.84 -4.01 -19.42
C TYR A 19 3.35 -3.67 -19.54
N GLY A 20 2.51 -4.67 -19.79
CA GLY A 20 1.12 -4.60 -19.41
C GLY A 20 1.15 -4.20 -17.94
N HIS A 21 0.39 -3.16 -17.59
CA HIS A 21 0.29 -2.70 -16.22
C HIS A 21 -0.24 -3.87 -15.38
N ASP A 22 0.66 -4.69 -14.86
CA ASP A 22 0.30 -5.81 -14.02
C ASP A 22 -0.39 -5.21 -12.80
N ARG A 23 -1.71 -5.45 -12.75
CA ARG A 23 -2.67 -4.86 -11.81
C ARG A 23 -2.58 -5.50 -10.43
N SER A 24 -1.63 -6.41 -10.20
CA SER A 24 -1.42 -7.03 -8.88
C SER A 24 -1.03 -6.05 -7.79
N TRP A 25 -0.59 -4.83 -8.12
CA TRP A 25 -0.30 -3.79 -7.12
C TRP A 25 -1.51 -3.44 -6.23
N TYR A 26 -2.73 -3.70 -6.70
CA TYR A 26 -3.97 -3.56 -5.91
C TYR A 26 -4.12 -4.63 -4.82
N ASP A 27 -3.45 -5.77 -5.00
CA ASP A 27 -3.56 -6.93 -4.12
C ASP A 27 -2.46 -6.94 -3.04
N TRP A 28 -1.57 -5.92 -3.02
CA TRP A 28 -0.45 -5.83 -2.08
C TRP A 28 -0.63 -4.64 -1.13
N PRO A 29 -0.66 -4.87 0.20
CA PRO A 29 -0.72 -3.78 1.18
C PRO A 29 0.42 -2.77 0.99
N TYR A 30 0.08 -1.52 0.74
CA TYR A 30 1.01 -0.40 0.70
C TYR A 30 1.23 0.19 2.09
N CYS A 31 0.14 0.42 2.81
CA CYS A 31 0.16 0.85 4.21
C CYS A 31 -0.97 0.21 5.00
N ILE A 32 -0.88 0.28 6.32
CA ILE A 32 -1.98 0.03 7.24
C ILE A 32 -2.34 1.32 7.97
N GLU A 33 -3.62 1.51 8.24
CA GLU A 33 -4.14 2.71 8.88
C GLU A 33 -5.05 2.38 10.05
N ARG A 34 -4.74 2.97 11.20
CA ARG A 34 -5.49 2.90 12.44
C ARG A 34 -6.75 3.73 12.33
N GLN A 35 -7.85 3.14 12.76
CA GLN A 35 -9.18 3.74 12.76
C GLN A 35 -9.51 4.28 14.15
N PRO A 36 -10.51 5.17 14.29
CA PRO A 36 -10.85 5.78 15.58
C PRO A 36 -11.21 4.77 16.69
N ASP A 37 -11.74 3.60 16.31
CA ASP A 37 -12.07 2.50 17.22
C ASP A 37 -10.87 1.60 17.58
N GLY A 38 -9.66 1.94 17.10
CA GLY A 38 -8.43 1.20 17.36
C GLY A 38 -8.20 -0.01 16.45
N THR A 39 -9.14 -0.31 15.54
CA THR A 39 -8.92 -1.30 14.47
C THR A 39 -7.99 -0.77 13.40
N TRP A 40 -7.48 -1.65 12.54
CA TRP A 40 -6.58 -1.32 11.45
C TRP A 40 -7.16 -1.77 10.12
N LEU A 41 -6.90 -0.99 9.07
CA LEU A 41 -7.29 -1.29 7.70
C LEU A 41 -6.05 -1.31 6.81
N ALA A 42 -5.87 -2.40 6.05
CA ALA A 42 -4.85 -2.46 5.02
C ALA A 42 -5.31 -1.70 3.77
N LEU A 43 -4.42 -0.84 3.25
CA LEU A 43 -4.66 -0.03 2.07
C LEU A 43 -3.67 -0.38 0.96
N ASN A 44 -4.12 -0.34 -0.29
CA ASN A 44 -3.26 -0.44 -1.47
C ASN A 44 -2.58 0.90 -1.80
N ARG A 45 -1.78 0.94 -2.88
CA ARG A 45 -1.02 2.15 -3.28
C ARG A 45 -1.91 3.34 -3.63
N ASP A 46 -3.17 3.09 -4.02
CA ASP A 46 -4.20 4.11 -4.27
C ASP A 46 -4.90 4.60 -3.00
N TYR A 47 -4.44 4.16 -1.83
CA TYR A 47 -5.08 4.42 -0.54
C TYR A 47 -6.54 3.95 -0.51
N ARG A 48 -6.85 2.87 -1.23
CA ARG A 48 -8.13 2.16 -1.12
C ARG A 48 -7.95 0.94 -0.25
N ALA A 49 -9.02 0.46 0.37
CA ALA A 49 -8.98 -0.80 1.10
C ALA A 49 -8.39 -1.92 0.22
N LEU A 50 -7.58 -2.78 0.82
CA LEU A 50 -6.91 -3.86 0.10
C LEU A 50 -7.95 -4.74 -0.63
N GLY A 51 -7.70 -5.03 -1.90
CA GLY A 51 -8.62 -5.77 -2.76
C GLY A 51 -9.71 -4.92 -3.42
N GLU A 52 -9.86 -3.65 -3.04
CA GLU A 52 -10.77 -2.71 -3.71
C GLU A 52 -10.13 -2.01 -4.90
N ARG A 53 -10.90 -1.94 -5.99
CA ARG A 53 -10.43 -1.39 -7.28
C ARG A 53 -11.21 -0.15 -7.74
N ALA A 54 -12.41 0.07 -7.21
CA ALA A 54 -13.27 1.16 -7.63
C ALA A 54 -14.07 1.74 -6.46
N GLY A 55 -14.41 3.02 -6.55
CA GLY A 55 -15.24 3.70 -5.54
C GLY A 55 -14.46 4.11 -4.28
N TRP A 56 -14.93 5.17 -3.64
CA TRP A 56 -14.44 5.58 -2.32
C TRP A 56 -15.20 4.80 -1.25
N CYS A 57 -14.47 4.28 -0.26
CA CYS A 57 -15.03 3.64 0.92
C CYS A 57 -14.80 4.50 2.16
N VAL A 58 -15.76 4.48 3.08
CA VAL A 58 -15.60 5.06 4.42
C VAL A 58 -14.87 4.01 5.26
N TYR A 59 -13.60 4.28 5.58
CA TYR A 59 -12.73 3.34 6.26
C TYR A 59 -13.33 2.89 7.60
N GLU A 60 -13.92 3.82 8.33
CA GLU A 60 -14.57 3.68 9.64
C GLU A 60 -15.79 2.76 9.63
N THR A 61 -16.22 2.29 8.47
CA THR A 61 -17.32 1.31 8.33
C THR A 61 -16.88 0.07 7.56
N HIS A 62 -15.61 0.01 7.14
CA HIS A 62 -15.14 -1.03 6.24
C HIS A 62 -15.10 -2.39 6.97
N PRO A 63 -15.66 -3.46 6.36
CA PRO A 63 -15.73 -4.78 6.99
C PRO A 63 -14.39 -5.53 7.09
N ALA A 64 -13.35 -5.04 6.40
CA ALA A 64 -11.99 -5.57 6.48
C ALA A 64 -11.15 -4.92 7.60
N ARG A 65 -11.73 -4.02 8.40
CA ARG A 65 -11.07 -3.52 9.60
C ARG A 65 -10.90 -4.65 10.61
N THR A 66 -9.72 -4.76 11.20
CA THR A 66 -9.42 -5.78 12.19
C THR A 66 -8.66 -5.20 13.38
N PRO A 67 -8.90 -5.66 14.61
CA PRO A 67 -7.94 -5.44 15.69
C PRO A 67 -6.60 -6.13 15.34
N LEU A 68 -5.49 -5.50 15.72
CA LEU A 68 -4.14 -6.06 15.57
C LEU A 68 -3.45 -6.10 16.93
N PRO A 69 -3.83 -7.02 17.83
CA PRO A 69 -3.27 -7.08 19.19
C PRO A 69 -1.76 -7.35 19.20
N GLY A 70 -1.22 -8.03 18.17
CA GLY A 70 0.22 -8.29 18.02
C GLY A 70 1.01 -7.10 17.46
N LEU A 71 0.36 -6.00 17.06
CA LEU A 71 1.04 -4.84 16.47
C LEU A 71 1.68 -3.98 17.56
N THR A 72 2.84 -4.44 18.05
CA THR A 72 3.65 -3.72 19.03
C THR A 72 4.61 -2.74 18.36
N ARG A 73 5.14 -1.76 19.12
CA ARG A 73 6.19 -0.84 18.62
C ARG A 73 7.39 -1.57 18.02
N ARG A 74 7.74 -2.74 18.56
CA ARG A 74 8.83 -3.59 18.05
C ARG A 74 8.51 -4.08 16.64
N VAL A 75 7.30 -4.60 16.42
CA VAL A 75 6.85 -5.06 15.09
C VAL A 75 6.80 -3.88 14.12
N VAL A 76 6.22 -2.75 14.52
CA VAL A 76 6.11 -1.56 13.66
C VAL A 76 7.50 -1.09 13.20
N ARG A 77 8.52 -1.11 14.07
CA ARG A 77 9.92 -0.78 13.72
C ARG A 77 10.54 -1.68 12.67
N GLN A 78 10.07 -2.92 12.56
CA GLN A 78 10.60 -3.87 11.58
C GLN A 78 9.89 -3.73 10.22
N ILE A 79 8.62 -3.34 10.21
CA ILE A 79 7.81 -3.27 8.99
C ILE A 79 7.76 -1.87 8.36
N SER A 80 7.79 -0.81 9.17
CA SER A 80 7.68 0.57 8.70
C SER A 80 8.91 0.95 7.86
N ILE A 81 8.68 1.69 6.79
CA ILE A 81 9.77 2.37 6.07
C ILE A 81 10.17 3.69 6.74
N GLU A 82 9.25 4.30 7.48
CA GLU A 82 9.48 5.55 8.19
C GLU A 82 9.98 5.29 9.61
N PRO A 83 10.86 6.15 10.14
CA PRO A 83 11.31 6.06 11.53
C PRO A 83 10.13 6.28 12.48
N ILE A 84 10.06 5.47 13.54
CA ILE A 84 8.98 5.54 14.53
C ILE A 84 9.50 6.14 15.82
N GLY A 85 8.79 7.17 16.29
CA GLY A 85 9.07 7.85 17.55
C GLY A 85 8.58 7.08 18.79
N ALA A 86 8.10 7.84 19.78
CA ALA A 86 7.63 7.32 21.06
C ALA A 86 6.29 6.55 20.93
N ALA A 87 5.38 7.01 20.07
CA ALA A 87 4.08 6.40 19.82
C ALA A 87 4.05 5.63 18.49
N ILE A 88 3.10 4.69 18.37
CA ILE A 88 2.78 4.04 17.08
C ILE A 88 2.03 5.07 16.24
N PRO A 89 2.47 5.36 15.00
CA PRO A 89 1.77 6.29 14.13
C PRO A 89 0.44 5.67 13.66
N ASP A 90 -0.55 6.51 13.39
CA ASP A 90 -1.85 6.05 12.88
C ASP A 90 -1.74 5.44 11.48
N ARG A 91 -0.70 5.77 10.71
CA ARG A 91 -0.45 5.16 9.40
C ARG A 91 0.97 4.63 9.33
N ILE A 92 1.11 3.40 8.84
CA ILE A 92 2.39 2.69 8.73
C ILE A 92 2.60 2.27 7.28
N TYR A 93 3.62 2.82 6.64
CA TYR A 93 3.99 2.51 5.25
C TYR A 93 4.94 1.32 5.18
N LEU A 94 4.62 0.32 4.36
CA LEU A 94 5.39 -0.92 4.26
C LEU A 94 6.52 -0.85 3.23
N TYR A 95 6.37 0.02 2.23
CA TYR A 95 7.39 0.31 1.21
C TYR A 95 7.20 1.72 0.65
N SER A 96 8.17 2.19 -0.14
CA SER A 96 8.12 3.40 -0.96
C SER A 96 8.31 3.04 -2.43
N ASP A 97 8.20 4.01 -3.33
CA ASP A 97 8.46 3.77 -4.75
C ASP A 97 9.88 3.28 -4.99
N ALA A 98 10.85 3.71 -4.16
CA ALA A 98 12.23 3.26 -4.22
C ALA A 98 12.41 1.79 -3.79
N THR A 99 11.62 1.31 -2.83
CA THR A 99 11.69 -0.04 -2.25
C THR A 99 10.52 -0.93 -2.66
N SER A 100 9.86 -0.57 -3.77
CA SER A 100 8.71 -1.30 -4.27
C SER A 100 9.08 -2.77 -4.50
N PRO A 101 8.27 -3.74 -4.05
CA PRO A 101 8.56 -5.17 -4.20
C PRO A 101 8.60 -5.66 -5.66
N ARG A 102 8.24 -4.78 -6.60
CA ARG A 102 8.30 -5.03 -8.05
C ARG A 102 9.62 -4.58 -8.69
N ARG A 103 10.37 -3.71 -8.02
CA ARG A 103 11.64 -3.18 -8.56
C ARG A 103 12.73 -4.25 -8.61
N SER A 104 12.78 -5.14 -7.62
CA SER A 104 13.78 -6.20 -7.59
C SER A 104 13.32 -7.41 -6.74
N PRO A 105 13.93 -8.59 -6.94
CA PRO A 105 13.72 -9.76 -6.09
C PRO A 105 14.03 -9.49 -4.61
N GLU A 106 15.05 -8.69 -4.33
CA GLU A 106 15.49 -8.35 -2.97
C GLU A 106 14.43 -7.53 -2.24
N HIS A 107 13.86 -6.51 -2.90
CA HIS A 107 12.74 -5.74 -2.35
C HIS A 107 11.52 -6.62 -2.10
N ARG A 108 11.24 -7.56 -3.02
CA ARG A 108 10.15 -8.53 -2.84
C ARG A 108 10.36 -9.41 -1.63
N ALA A 109 11.57 -9.92 -1.44
CA ALA A 109 11.91 -10.77 -0.30
C ALA A 109 11.83 -9.99 1.01
N ALA A 110 12.35 -8.76 1.05
CA ALA A 110 12.22 -7.87 2.22
C ALA A 110 10.75 -7.60 2.55
N TYR A 111 9.93 -7.30 1.53
CA TYR A 111 8.50 -7.06 1.72
C TYR A 111 7.76 -8.29 2.25
N LYS A 112 8.05 -9.49 1.73
CA LYS A 112 7.46 -10.74 2.24
C LYS A 112 7.77 -10.96 3.73
N LYS A 113 8.98 -10.63 4.19
CA LYS A 113 9.33 -10.68 5.62
C LYS A 113 8.46 -9.74 6.45
N LYS A 114 8.18 -8.53 5.94
CA LYS A 114 7.27 -7.59 6.60
C LYS A 114 5.83 -8.11 6.65
N LEU A 115 5.37 -8.74 5.57
CA LEU A 115 4.04 -9.36 5.52
C LEU A 115 3.91 -10.52 6.52
N ALA A 116 4.93 -11.35 6.68
CA ALA A 116 4.92 -12.42 7.68
C ALA A 116 4.71 -11.86 9.09
N LEU A 117 5.44 -10.80 9.46
CA LEU A 117 5.26 -10.14 10.76
C LEU A 117 3.85 -9.54 10.95
N LEU A 118 3.21 -9.07 9.88
CA LEU A 118 1.84 -8.56 9.93
C LEU A 118 0.80 -9.67 10.08
N LEU A 119 1.01 -10.79 9.39
CA LEU A 119 0.19 -11.99 9.53
C LEU A 119 0.27 -12.51 10.97
N ASP A 120 1.48 -12.61 11.52
CA ASP A 120 1.71 -13.01 12.92
C ASP A 120 1.08 -12.02 13.91
N ALA A 121 1.02 -10.73 13.56
CA ALA A 121 0.35 -9.70 14.35
C ALA A 121 -1.20 -9.75 14.27
N GLY A 122 -1.75 -10.62 13.42
CA GLY A 122 -3.19 -10.88 13.28
C GLY A 122 -3.87 -10.18 12.10
N LEU A 123 -3.13 -9.68 11.10
CA LEU A 123 -3.73 -9.04 9.93
C LEU A 123 -4.25 -10.10 8.93
N PRO A 124 -5.55 -10.19 8.65
CA PRO A 124 -6.07 -11.11 7.65
C PRO A 124 -5.79 -10.55 6.25
N LEU A 125 -4.93 -11.22 5.48
CA LEU A 125 -4.60 -10.83 4.10
C LEU A 125 -5.51 -11.48 3.03
N SER A 126 -6.48 -12.31 3.42
CA SER A 126 -7.12 -13.28 2.52
C SER A 126 -8.56 -12.97 2.10
N GLU A 127 -9.23 -11.96 2.66
CA GLU A 127 -10.65 -11.73 2.36
C GLU A 127 -10.87 -10.39 1.67
N ARG A 128 -11.16 -10.45 0.37
CA ARG A 128 -11.80 -9.35 -0.34
C ARG A 128 -13.18 -9.16 0.28
N ARG A 129 -13.29 -8.23 1.21
CA ARG A 129 -14.56 -7.81 1.77
C ARG A 129 -14.93 -6.51 1.08
N PRO A 130 -15.90 -6.53 0.14
CA PRO A 130 -16.30 -5.30 -0.51
C PRO A 130 -16.78 -4.32 0.54
N CYS A 131 -16.53 -3.03 0.33
CA CYS A 131 -17.14 -1.99 1.13
C CYS A 131 -18.65 -2.25 1.20
N ALA A 132 -19.22 -2.28 2.41
CA ALA A 132 -20.66 -2.37 2.57
C ALA A 132 -21.30 -1.29 1.67
N ARG A 133 -22.23 -1.74 0.82
CA ARG A 133 -22.93 -1.01 -0.26
C ARG A 133 -22.78 0.52 -0.22
N ALA A 134 -22.31 1.07 -1.35
CA ALA A 134 -22.34 2.47 -1.76
C ALA A 134 -22.78 3.46 -0.67
N VAL A 135 -21.81 3.88 0.13
CA VAL A 135 -21.95 5.07 0.97
C VAL A 135 -22.50 6.20 0.09
N THR A 136 -23.58 6.87 0.51
CA THR A 136 -24.15 7.93 -0.32
C THR A 136 -23.10 9.03 -0.53
N PRO A 137 -23.13 9.78 -1.65
CA PRO A 137 -22.23 10.93 -1.85
C PRO A 137 -22.22 11.90 -0.67
N GLU A 138 -23.34 11.96 0.06
CA GLU A 138 -23.54 12.77 1.25
C GLU A 138 -22.74 12.25 2.45
N GLN A 139 -22.79 10.94 2.71
CA GLN A 139 -21.95 10.29 3.72
C GLN A 139 -20.45 10.39 3.40
N ILE A 140 -20.07 10.34 2.11
CA ILE A 140 -18.69 10.57 1.67
C ILE A 140 -18.26 12.02 1.99
N ARG A 141 -19.09 13.02 1.66
CA ARG A 141 -18.81 14.43 1.98
C ARG A 141 -18.72 14.67 3.47
N GLU A 142 -19.59 14.05 4.26
CA GLU A 142 -19.62 14.19 5.71
C GLU A 142 -18.38 13.55 6.36
N ALA A 143 -18.00 12.35 5.94
CA ALA A 143 -16.76 11.70 6.38
C ALA A 143 -15.53 12.55 6.01
N ALA A 144 -15.47 13.10 4.79
CA ALA A 144 -14.40 13.99 4.36
C ALA A 144 -14.32 15.29 5.18
N ARG A 145 -15.45 15.81 5.68
CA ARG A 145 -15.50 16.97 6.58
C ARG A 145 -15.05 16.64 8.00
N LYS A 146 -15.43 15.46 8.51
CA LYS A 146 -15.13 15.01 9.88
C LYS A 146 -13.71 14.50 10.05
N ARG A 147 -13.00 14.17 8.96
CA ARG A 147 -11.59 13.82 9.05
C ARG A 147 -10.83 14.97 9.70
N PRO A 148 -10.15 14.74 10.85
CA PRO A 148 -9.20 15.71 11.33
C PRO A 148 -8.24 15.93 10.17
N ARG A 149 -8.15 17.18 9.68
CA ARG A 149 -7.00 17.61 8.91
C ARG A 149 -5.84 17.40 9.86
N SER A 150 -5.24 16.21 9.89
CA SER A 150 -3.99 15.99 10.57
C SER A 150 -3.03 16.92 9.86
N ARG A 151 -2.92 18.13 10.41
CA ARG A 151 -1.89 19.11 10.16
C ARG A 151 -0.59 18.48 10.66
N ARG A 152 -0.12 17.46 9.96
CA ARG A 152 1.26 17.42 9.50
C ARG A 152 1.15 17.50 8.01
N ALA A 153 0.94 18.73 7.54
CA ALA A 153 1.51 19.13 6.27
C ALA A 153 2.94 18.60 6.29
N TRP A 154 3.22 17.64 5.42
CA TRP A 154 4.59 17.32 5.11
C TRP A 154 5.21 18.61 4.57
N PRO A 155 6.37 19.06 5.08
CA PRO A 155 7.15 20.04 4.36
C PRO A 155 7.61 19.37 3.06
N MET A 156 6.86 19.60 1.98
CA MET A 156 7.39 19.55 0.63
C MET A 156 8.54 20.56 0.60
N TRP A 157 9.78 20.07 0.64
CA TRP A 157 10.93 20.61 -0.07
C TRP A 157 10.81 22.09 -0.46
N LYS A 158 10.99 22.98 0.51
CA LYS A 158 11.42 24.35 0.29
C LYS A 158 12.32 24.72 1.46
N GLU A 159 13.62 24.63 1.22
CA GLU A 159 14.69 25.49 1.71
C GLU A 159 16.04 24.76 1.56
N VAL A 160 16.53 24.77 0.32
CA VAL A 160 17.97 24.89 0.06
C VAL A 160 18.09 26.10 -0.86
N ALA A 161 18.16 27.28 -0.25
CA ALA A 161 18.69 28.51 -0.83
C ALA A 161 18.71 29.56 0.28
N GLU A 162 19.80 29.60 1.04
CA GLU A 162 20.62 30.80 1.33
C GLU A 162 21.91 30.37 2.03
#